data_AF-A0A5C8L9F2-F1
#
_entry.id   AF-A0A5C8L9F2-F1
#
_cell.length_a   1.000
_cell.length_b   1.000
_cell.length_c   1.000
_cell.angle_alpha   90.00
_cell.angle_beta   90.00
_cell.angle_gamma   90.00
#
_symmetry.space_group_name_H-M   'P 1'
#
loop_
_entity.id
_entity.type
_entity.pdbx_description
1 polymer ?
#
loop_
_entity_poly.entity_id
_entity_poly.type
_entity_poly.pdbx_seq_one_letter_code
_entity_poly.pdbx_strand_id
1 'polypeptide(L)'
;MKNFVLALTLLFSAVTFAQTEVSDADLNKFANAYKAVQMENQEVQQEMIDMIKKEGLEINRFQSIQQASVNPEQKVEATEVEMKSYKTAVSKIEKMQPQLQKEMSQIIQENGLTLDRYQEIGAALQSDQALQQKLQTMMMKEQTKG
;
A
#
# COMPACT_ATOMS: atom_id res chain seq x y z
N MET A 1 -18.30 -43.45 -2.53
CA MET A 1 -18.51 -44.15 -3.81
C MET A 1 -19.10 -43.18 -4.82
N LYS A 2 -18.57 -43.22 -6.05
CA LYS A 2 -19.02 -42.57 -7.30
C LYS A 2 -18.70 -41.08 -7.53
N ASN A 3 -17.58 -40.93 -8.24
CA ASN A 3 -17.25 -39.87 -9.19
C ASN A 3 -18.46 -39.40 -10.01
N PHE A 4 -18.53 -38.09 -10.24
CA PHE A 4 -19.02 -37.57 -11.51
C PHE A 4 -18.05 -36.49 -12.00
N VAL A 5 -17.08 -36.94 -12.78
CA VAL A 5 -16.28 -36.09 -13.65
C VAL A 5 -17.22 -35.69 -14.79
N LEU A 6 -17.60 -34.42 -14.85
CA LEU A 6 -18.15 -33.83 -16.06
C LEU A 6 -17.06 -32.96 -16.67
N ALA A 7 -16.41 -33.50 -17.70
CA ALA A 7 -15.56 -32.74 -18.59
C ALA A 7 -16.43 -31.73 -19.34
N LEU A 8 -16.19 -30.43 -19.11
CA LEU A 8 -16.67 -29.38 -20.01
C LEU A 8 -15.45 -28.68 -20.60
N THR A 9 -15.46 -28.66 -21.92
CA THR A 9 -14.41 -28.30 -22.86
C THR A 9 -13.74 -26.96 -22.55
N LEU A 10 -12.41 -26.97 -22.53
CA LEU A 10 -11.52 -25.81 -22.53
C LEU A 10 -11.81 -24.92 -23.76
N LEU A 11 -12.38 -23.74 -23.54
CA LEU A 11 -12.03 -22.56 -24.31
C LEU A 11 -11.08 -21.74 -23.44
N PHE A 12 -9.80 -22.13 -23.40
CA PHE A 12 -8.75 -21.18 -23.05
C PHE A 12 -8.74 -20.16 -24.19
N SER A 13 -9.53 -19.09 -24.05
CA SER A 13 -9.10 -17.84 -24.63
C SER A 13 -7.75 -17.58 -23.99
N ALA A 14 -6.67 -17.72 -24.76
CA ALA A 14 -5.37 -17.25 -24.35
C ALA A 14 -5.53 -15.74 -24.16
N VAL A 15 -5.91 -15.32 -22.95
CA VAL A 15 -5.56 -14.01 -22.48
C VAL A 15 -4.05 -14.10 -22.41
N THR A 16 -3.40 -13.67 -23.49
CA THR A 16 -1.99 -13.32 -23.47
C THR A 16 -1.90 -12.22 -22.42
N PHE A 17 -1.63 -12.61 -21.17
CA PHE A 17 -1.08 -11.67 -20.20
C PHE A 17 0.16 -11.14 -20.89
N ALA A 18 0.10 -9.88 -21.33
CA ALA A 18 1.31 -9.19 -21.78
C ALA A 18 2.25 -9.25 -20.58
N GLN A 19 3.25 -10.13 -20.66
CA GLN A 19 4.27 -10.19 -19.64
C GLN A 19 5.01 -8.87 -19.76
N THR A 20 4.70 -7.95 -18.86
CA THR A 20 5.36 -6.66 -18.80
C THR A 20 6.85 -6.93 -18.66
N GLU A 21 7.62 -6.62 -19.69
CA GLU A 21 9.06 -6.77 -19.64
C GLU A 21 9.60 -5.71 -18.67
N VAL A 22 10.18 -6.17 -17.56
CA VAL A 22 10.77 -5.32 -16.53
C VAL A 22 12.29 -5.37 -16.67
N SER A 23 12.88 -4.23 -17.06
CA SER A 23 14.31 -4.10 -17.26
C SER A 23 15.08 -3.92 -15.94
N ASP A 24 16.41 -4.09 -15.96
CA ASP A 24 17.28 -3.80 -14.81
C ASP A 24 17.22 -2.32 -14.41
N ALA A 25 17.08 -1.43 -15.39
CA ALA A 25 16.93 0.00 -15.14
C ALA A 25 15.60 0.29 -14.45
N ASP A 26 14.51 -0.36 -14.87
CA ASP A 26 13.20 -0.24 -14.23
C ASP A 26 13.24 -0.78 -12.79
N LEU A 27 13.88 -1.93 -12.55
CA LEU A 27 14.03 -2.49 -11.20
C LEU A 27 14.84 -1.58 -10.27
N ASN A 28 15.92 -0.97 -10.76
CA ASN A 28 16.71 -0.04 -9.97
C ASN A 28 15.90 1.20 -9.58
N LYS A 29 15.18 1.80 -10.54
CA LYS A 29 14.30 2.93 -10.26
C LYS A 29 13.17 2.54 -9.30
N PHE A 30 12.58 1.36 -9.49
CA PHE A 30 11.55 0.83 -8.61
C PHE A 30 12.08 0.63 -7.20
N ALA A 31 13.27 0.06 -7.03
CA ALA A 31 13.89 -0.12 -5.72
C ALA A 31 14.09 1.21 -4.98
N ASN A 32 14.52 2.25 -5.69
CA ASN A 32 14.72 3.58 -5.11
C ASN A 32 13.39 4.25 -4.76
N ALA A 33 12.43 4.23 -5.71
CA ALA A 33 11.08 4.72 -5.47
C ALA A 33 10.44 4.01 -4.28
N TYR A 34 10.51 2.68 -4.22
CA TYR A 34 9.96 1.88 -3.13
C TYR A 34 10.55 2.29 -1.79
N LYS A 35 11.87 2.48 -1.69
CA LYS A 35 12.51 2.94 -0.44
C LYS A 35 12.02 4.33 -0.03
N ALA A 36 11.98 5.29 -0.97
CA ALA A 36 11.52 6.65 -0.70
C ALA A 36 10.05 6.66 -0.25
N VAL A 37 9.20 5.91 -0.94
CA VAL A 37 7.79 5.69 -0.58
C VAL A 37 7.65 5.08 0.82
N GLN A 38 8.49 4.10 1.19
CA GLN A 38 8.46 3.51 2.52
C GLN A 38 8.84 4.52 3.62
N MET A 39 9.82 5.38 3.37
CA MET A 39 10.22 6.44 4.31
C MET A 39 9.09 7.46 4.48
N GLU A 40 8.53 7.96 3.39
CA GLU A 40 7.39 8.89 3.41
C GLU A 40 6.20 8.30 4.17
N ASN A 41 5.86 7.04 3.91
CA ASN A 41 4.75 6.37 4.60
C ASN A 41 4.96 6.30 6.12
N GLN A 42 6.20 6.17 6.60
CA GLN A 42 6.49 6.19 8.04
C GLN A 42 6.30 7.59 8.63
N GLU A 43 6.73 8.64 7.93
CA GLU A 43 6.53 10.03 8.34
C GLU A 43 5.03 10.35 8.42
N VAL A 44 4.28 10.03 7.37
CA VAL A 44 2.83 10.19 7.30
C VAL A 44 2.11 9.44 8.43
N GLN A 45 2.53 8.21 8.76
CA GLN A 45 1.97 7.46 9.89
C GLN A 45 2.20 8.17 11.22
N GLN A 46 3.40 8.72 11.44
CA GLN A 46 3.74 9.47 12.64
C GLN A 46 2.91 10.76 12.74
N GLU A 47 2.74 11.49 11.63
CA GLU A 47 1.91 12.69 11.57
C GLU A 47 0.44 12.40 11.93
N MET A 48 -0.12 11.28 11.42
CA MET A 48 -1.47 10.86 11.78
C MET A 48 -1.60 10.53 13.26
N ILE A 49 -0.63 9.82 13.85
CA ILE A 49 -0.60 9.51 15.28
C ILE A 49 -0.59 10.81 16.11
N ASP A 50 0.26 11.77 15.75
CA ASP A 50 0.39 13.03 16.48
C ASP A 50 -0.86 13.91 16.32
N MET A 51 -1.48 13.90 15.14
CA MET A 51 -2.77 14.55 14.92
C MET A 51 -3.86 13.97 15.82
N ILE A 52 -3.98 12.64 15.88
CA ILE A 52 -4.97 11.95 16.71
C ILE A 52 -4.78 12.31 18.19
N LYS A 53 -3.52 12.30 18.67
CA LYS A 53 -3.18 12.71 20.04
C LYS A 53 -3.51 14.18 20.32
N LYS A 54 -3.29 15.09 19.36
CA LYS A 54 -3.65 16.51 19.50
C LYS A 54 -5.16 16.74 19.66
N GLU A 55 -5.99 15.84 19.13
CA GLU A 55 -7.44 15.85 19.38
C GLU A 55 -7.83 15.27 20.74
N GLY A 56 -6.87 14.86 21.57
CA GLY A 56 -7.12 14.28 22.89
C GLY A 56 -7.57 12.82 22.85
N LEU A 57 -7.25 12.11 21.77
CA LEU A 57 -7.58 10.70 21.60
C LEU A 57 -6.30 9.87 21.46
N GLU A 58 -6.22 8.76 22.20
CA GLU A 58 -5.12 7.82 22.04
C GLU A 58 -5.28 6.98 20.77
N ILE A 59 -4.17 6.57 20.15
CA ILE A 59 -4.20 5.80 18.89
C ILE A 59 -4.99 4.49 19.02
N ASN A 60 -4.84 3.77 20.14
CA ASN A 60 -5.58 2.53 20.39
C ASN A 60 -7.10 2.76 20.53
N ARG A 61 -7.49 3.94 21.05
CA ARG A 61 -8.91 4.32 21.16
C ARG A 61 -9.46 4.72 19.80
N PHE A 62 -8.72 5.49 19.01
CA PHE A 62 -9.06 5.78 17.62
C PHE A 62 -9.27 4.48 16.81
N GLN A 63 -8.35 3.52 16.90
CA GLN A 63 -8.45 2.24 16.19
C GLN A 63 -9.67 1.42 16.63
N SER A 64 -9.93 1.31 17.93
CA SER A 64 -11.12 0.62 18.45
C SER A 64 -12.42 1.24 17.93
N ILE A 65 -12.50 2.58 17.91
CA ILE A 65 -13.68 3.31 17.42
C ILE A 65 -13.81 3.16 15.90
N GLN A 66 -12.70 3.23 15.16
CA GLN A 66 -12.66 3.05 13.72
C GLN A 66 -13.10 1.65 13.29
N GLN A 67 -12.68 0.60 13.98
CA GLN A 67 -13.07 -0.77 13.65
C GLN A 67 -14.58 -0.97 13.82
N ALA A 68 -15.15 -0.47 14.92
CA ALA A 68 -16.59 -0.51 15.15
C ALA A 68 -17.39 0.38 14.19
N SER A 69 -16.80 1.46 13.67
CA SER A 69 -17.50 2.34 12.71
C SER A 69 -17.64 1.73 11.32
N VAL A 70 -16.74 0.84 10.92
CA VAL A 70 -16.77 0.16 9.61
C VAL A 70 -17.30 -1.27 9.67
N ASN A 71 -17.40 -1.86 10.86
CA ASN A 71 -17.93 -3.21 11.06
C ASN A 71 -19.19 -3.17 11.95
N PRO A 72 -20.41 -3.33 11.38
CA PRO A 72 -21.66 -3.32 12.15
C PRO A 72 -21.77 -4.38 13.26
N GLU A 73 -21.02 -5.47 13.15
CA GLU A 73 -21.01 -6.55 14.16
C GLU A 73 -20.11 -6.22 15.36
N GLN A 74 -19.17 -5.29 15.19
CA GLN A 74 -18.23 -4.89 16.22
C GLN A 74 -18.79 -3.71 17.01
N LYS A 75 -19.04 -3.93 18.30
CA LYS A 75 -19.47 -2.89 19.22
C LYS A 75 -18.28 -2.27 19.94
N VAL A 76 -18.36 -0.97 20.19
CA VAL A 76 -17.40 -0.24 21.02
C VAL A 76 -18.18 0.68 21.95
N GLU A 77 -17.78 0.73 23.22
CA GLU A 77 -18.21 1.78 24.12
C GLU A 77 -17.27 2.98 23.93
N ALA A 78 -17.85 4.11 23.53
CA ALA A 78 -17.15 5.36 23.33
C ALA A 78 -17.94 6.49 23.98
N THR A 79 -17.25 7.32 24.75
CA THR A 79 -17.82 8.53 25.34
C THR A 79 -18.13 9.58 24.26
N GLU A 80 -18.97 10.56 24.59
CA GLU A 80 -19.23 11.69 23.68
C GLU A 80 -17.97 12.47 23.32
N VAL A 81 -17.03 12.61 24.27
CA VAL A 81 -15.75 13.28 24.06
C VAL A 81 -14.90 12.50 23.07
N GLU A 82 -14.73 11.19 23.26
CA GLU A 82 -13.98 10.35 22.33
C GLU A 82 -14.59 10.37 20.93
N MET A 83 -15.92 10.34 20.82
CA MET A 83 -16.61 10.38 19.54
C MET A 83 -16.41 11.72 18.82
N LYS A 84 -16.38 12.83 19.57
CA LYS A 84 -16.08 14.16 19.01
C LYS A 84 -14.63 14.25 18.51
N SER A 85 -13.67 13.79 19.30
CA SER A 85 -12.25 13.75 18.92
C SER A 85 -12.03 12.84 17.71
N TYR A 86 -12.66 11.66 17.69
CA TYR A 86 -12.61 10.73 16.57
C TYR A 86 -13.12 11.36 15.27
N LYS A 87 -14.31 11.96 15.27
CA LYS A 87 -14.88 12.63 14.09
C LYS A 87 -13.98 13.76 13.58
N THR A 88 -13.38 14.51 14.50
CA THR A 88 -12.46 15.61 14.15
C THR A 88 -11.18 15.07 13.52
N ALA A 89 -10.58 14.03 14.10
CA ALA A 89 -9.41 13.36 13.57
C ALA A 89 -9.68 12.77 12.17
N VAL A 90 -10.79 12.04 12.00
CA VAL A 90 -11.19 11.49 10.69
C VAL A 90 -11.32 12.60 9.64
N SER A 91 -12.02 13.69 9.95
CA SER A 91 -12.17 14.80 8.99
C SER A 91 -10.83 15.44 8.60
N LYS A 92 -9.87 15.52 9.53
CA LYS A 92 -8.53 16.04 9.23
C LYS A 92 -7.73 15.08 8.35
N ILE A 93 -7.78 13.78 8.66
CA ILE A 93 -7.14 12.74 7.85
C ILE A 93 -7.71 12.75 6.42
N GLU A 94 -9.03 12.81 6.27
CA GLU A 94 -9.70 12.89 4.96
C GLU A 94 -9.23 14.09 4.13
N LYS A 95 -9.05 15.26 4.77
CA LYS A 95 -8.55 16.48 4.10
C LYS A 95 -7.10 16.36 3.64
N MET A 96 -6.29 15.52 4.28
CA MET A 96 -4.90 15.29 3.88
C MET A 96 -4.77 14.34 2.70
N GLN A 97 -5.74 13.45 2.46
CA GLN A 97 -5.62 12.40 1.44
C GLN A 97 -5.21 12.90 0.05
N PRO A 98 -5.76 14.01 -0.50
CA PRO A 98 -5.35 14.47 -1.83
C PRO A 98 -3.89 14.92 -1.88
N GLN A 99 -3.40 15.55 -0.81
CA GLN A 99 -2.02 16.00 -0.72
C GLN A 99 -1.06 14.81 -0.59
N LEU A 100 -1.40 13.83 0.25
CA LEU A 100 -0.62 12.59 0.39
C LEU A 100 -0.54 11.81 -0.93
N GLN A 101 -1.64 11.74 -1.70
CA GLN A 101 -1.66 11.12 -3.03
C GLN A 101 -0.73 11.85 -4.01
N LYS A 102 -0.72 13.18 -3.96
CA LYS A 102 0.15 14.01 -4.79
C LYS A 102 1.63 13.79 -4.43
N GLU A 103 1.97 13.83 -3.15
CA GLU A 103 3.33 13.61 -2.64
C GLU A 103 3.84 12.23 -3.05
N MET A 104 3.03 11.19 -2.86
CA MET A 104 3.35 9.83 -3.29
C MET A 104 3.65 9.75 -4.80
N SER A 105 2.81 10.39 -5.63
CA SER A 105 3.05 10.45 -7.08
C SER A 105 4.33 11.22 -7.42
N GLN A 106 4.65 12.29 -6.69
CA GLN A 106 5.86 13.08 -6.91
C GLN A 106 7.12 12.28 -6.57
N ILE A 107 7.13 11.60 -5.42
CA ILE A 107 8.25 10.73 -5.01
C ILE A 107 8.55 9.67 -6.07
N ILE A 108 7.52 9.03 -6.63
CA ILE A 108 7.69 8.03 -7.69
C ILE A 108 8.28 8.66 -8.97
N GLN A 109 7.78 9.86 -9.34
CA GLN A 109 8.25 10.61 -10.51
C GLN A 109 9.70 11.08 -10.38
N GLU A 110 10.09 11.57 -9.19
CA GLU A 110 11.47 11.98 -8.89
C GLU A 110 12.46 10.81 -8.98
N ASN A 111 11.98 9.58 -8.76
CA ASN A 111 12.74 8.36 -8.96
C ASN A 111 12.70 7.83 -10.41
N GLY A 112 12.13 8.60 -11.33
CA GLY A 112 12.18 8.33 -12.77
C GLY A 112 11.16 7.31 -13.27
N LEU A 113 10.06 7.13 -12.53
CA LEU A 113 8.93 6.27 -12.90
C LEU A 113 7.62 7.07 -12.98
N THR A 114 6.70 6.65 -13.85
CA THR A 114 5.30 7.05 -13.72
C THR A 114 4.62 6.20 -12.65
N LEU A 115 3.49 6.68 -12.11
CA LEU A 115 2.69 5.90 -11.16
C LEU A 115 2.25 4.56 -11.77
N ASP A 116 1.75 4.58 -13.01
CA ASP A 116 1.32 3.38 -13.73
C ASP A 116 2.48 2.38 -13.87
N ARG A 117 3.67 2.84 -14.28
CA ARG A 117 4.83 1.97 -14.43
C ARG A 117 5.27 1.38 -13.09
N TYR A 118 5.23 2.16 -12.02
CA TYR A 118 5.51 1.68 -10.67
C TYR A 118 4.52 0.58 -10.27
N GLN A 119 3.23 0.76 -10.53
CA GLN A 119 2.19 -0.25 -10.24
C GLN A 119 2.36 -1.51 -11.09
N GLU A 120 2.65 -1.38 -12.39
CA GLU A 120 2.93 -2.49 -13.30
C GLU A 120 4.09 -3.35 -12.81
N ILE A 121 5.21 -2.72 -12.42
CA ILE A 121 6.39 -3.42 -11.89
C ILE A 121 6.03 -4.11 -10.57
N GLY A 122 5.27 -3.44 -9.69
CA GLY A 122 4.77 -4.02 -8.45
C GLY A 122 3.92 -5.27 -8.68
N ALA A 123 3.02 -5.24 -9.65
CA ALA A 123 2.18 -6.38 -10.03
C ALA A 123 3.00 -7.54 -10.63
N ALA A 124 3.99 -7.22 -11.49
CA ALA A 124 4.91 -8.21 -12.02
C ALA A 124 5.70 -8.90 -10.90
N LEU A 125 6.21 -8.12 -9.94
CA LEU A 125 6.92 -8.64 -8.77
C LEU A 125 6.07 -9.56 -7.89
N GLN A 126 4.74 -9.42 -7.87
CA GLN A 126 3.88 -10.32 -7.08
C GLN A 126 3.82 -11.74 -7.65
N SER A 127 4.03 -11.91 -8.96
CA SER A 127 3.84 -13.18 -9.66
C SER A 127 5.14 -13.80 -10.21
N ASP A 128 6.20 -13.00 -10.38
CA ASP A 128 7.48 -13.45 -10.92
C ASP A 128 8.56 -13.61 -9.82
N GLN A 129 8.84 -14.86 -9.43
CA GLN A 129 9.84 -15.18 -8.42
C GLN A 129 11.27 -14.82 -8.85
N ALA A 130 11.61 -14.94 -10.15
CA ALA A 130 12.95 -14.59 -10.63
C ALA A 130 13.15 -13.07 -10.55
N LEU A 131 12.11 -12.29 -10.85
CA LEU A 131 12.11 -10.85 -10.70
C LEU A 131 12.28 -10.42 -9.24
N GLN A 132 11.60 -11.10 -8.30
CA GLN A 132 11.77 -10.86 -6.86
C GLN A 132 13.21 -11.10 -6.40
N GLN A 133 13.81 -12.22 -6.79
CA GLN A 133 15.20 -12.54 -6.43
C GLN A 133 16.19 -11.52 -6.99
N LYS A 134 15.93 -11.02 -8.20
CA LYS A 134 16.74 -9.99 -8.85
C LYS A 134 16.66 -8.66 -8.09
N LEU A 135 15.45 -8.22 -7.75
CA LEU A 135 15.25 -7.02 -6.92
C LEU A 135 15.96 -7.14 -5.57
N GLN A 136 15.81 -8.28 -4.88
CA GLN A 136 16.49 -8.54 -3.60
C GLN A 136 18.02 -8.44 -3.74
N THR A 137 18.58 -9.05 -4.78
CA THR A 137 20.02 -9.00 -5.06
C THR A 137 20.50 -7.58 -5.33
N MET A 138 19.74 -6.79 -6.11
CA MET A 138 20.05 -5.38 -6.36
C MET A 138 20.05 -4.58 -5.05
N MET A 139 19.01 -4.74 -4.23
CA MET A 139 18.89 -4.02 -2.96
C MET A 139 20.01 -4.36 -1.97
N MET A 140 20.44 -5.63 -1.89
CA MET A 140 21.57 -6.04 -1.04
C MET A 140 22.89 -5.41 -1.49
N LYS A 141 23.16 -5.40 -2.81
CA LYS A 141 24.40 -4.82 -3.36
C LYS A 141 24.51 -3.33 -3.05
N GLU A 142 23.41 -2.59 -3.16
CA GLU A 142 23.38 -1.15 -2.87
C GLU A 142 23.65 -0.85 -1.38
N GLN A 143 23.23 -1.71 -0.45
CA GLN A 143 23.54 -1.54 0.98
C GLN A 143 25.02 -1.77 1.32
N THR A 144 25.72 -2.58 0.54
CA THR A 144 27.15 -2.90 0.77
C THR A 144 28.13 -1.94 0.11
N LYS A 145 27.64 -0.97 -0.68
CA LYS A 145 28.46 0.06 -1.35
C LYS A 145 28.55 1.37 -0.55
N GLY A 146 27.89 1.44 0.61
CA GLY A 146 27.93 2.58 1.53
C GLY A 146 29.03 2.46 2.57
#